data_AF-A0A445BZL4-F1
#
_entry.id   AF-A0A445BZL4-F1
#
_cell.length_a   1.000
_cell.length_b   1.000
_cell.length_c   1.000
_cell.angle_alpha   90.00
_cell.angle_beta   90.00
_cell.angle_gamma   90.00
#
_symmetry.space_group_name_H-M   'P 1'
#
loop_
_entity.id
_entity.type
_entity.pdbx_description
1 polymer ?
#
loop_
_entity_poly.entity_id
_entity_poly.type
_entity_poly.pdbx_seq_one_letter_code
_entity_poly.pdbx_strand_id
1 'polypeptide(L)'
;MAAKPGSNPDFGALRELFKPHIESFDHMIDTGLDTMLRHIKPVEIFDSFTSTKLRDILFYYIFQFFCSFLQAGISYTGKFMLDVCFQYNDSPNVVREHVSFGELPIMLKSKKCRLRDANEKKLVSCKEEASEMGGQ
;
A
#
# COMPACT_ATOMS: atom_id res chain seq x y z
N MET A 1 31.97 9.93 20.05
CA MET A 1 31.64 11.32 20.43
C MET A 1 30.50 11.26 21.43
N ALA A 2 30.72 11.69 22.68
CA ALA A 2 29.71 11.61 23.74
C ALA A 2 28.72 12.77 23.61
N ALA A 3 27.42 12.45 23.51
CA ALA A 3 26.35 13.44 23.43
C ALA A 3 26.13 14.11 24.80
N LYS A 4 25.91 15.44 24.80
CA LYS A 4 25.54 16.20 25.99
C LYS A 4 24.12 15.82 26.46
N PRO A 5 23.88 15.69 27.78
CA PRO A 5 22.55 15.42 28.30
C PRO A 5 21.66 16.64 28.05
N GLY A 6 20.64 16.50 27.20
CA GLY A 6 19.63 17.52 26.92
C GLY A 6 19.61 18.11 25.51
N SER A 7 20.54 17.74 24.62
CA SER A 7 20.40 18.05 23.19
C SER A 7 19.68 16.91 22.49
N ASN A 8 18.48 17.15 21.95
CA ASN A 8 17.90 16.24 20.96
C ASN A 8 18.90 16.12 19.81
N PRO A 9 19.37 14.90 19.48
CA PRO A 9 20.27 14.74 18.35
C PRO A 9 19.56 15.23 17.09
N ASP A 10 20.23 16.09 16.31
CA ASP A 10 19.69 16.49 15.01
C ASP A 10 19.85 15.33 14.03
N PHE A 11 18.74 14.63 13.80
CA PHE A 11 18.67 13.48 12.91
C PHE A 11 18.35 13.87 11.44
N GLY A 12 18.43 15.15 11.08
CA GLY A 12 18.10 15.64 9.73
C GLY A 12 18.85 14.88 8.62
N ALA A 13 20.17 14.75 8.74
CA ALA A 13 21.00 14.04 7.75
C ALA A 13 20.65 12.55 7.61
N LEU A 14 20.23 11.89 8.71
CA LEU A 14 19.80 10.50 8.66
C LEU A 14 18.43 10.35 8.01
N ARG A 15 17.51 11.30 8.24
CA ARG A 15 16.21 11.31 7.55
C ARG A 15 16.35 11.49 6.04
N GLU A 16 17.33 12.28 5.60
CA GLU A 16 17.64 12.42 4.18
C GLU A 16 18.10 11.12 3.54
N LEU A 17 18.78 10.23 4.29
CA LEU A 17 19.24 8.95 3.79
C LEU A 17 18.09 7.98 3.46
N PHE A 18 17.00 8.00 4.23
CA PHE A 18 15.83 7.13 4.04
C PHE A 18 14.80 7.71 3.08
N LYS A 19 14.86 9.02 2.81
CA LYS A 19 13.92 9.73 1.94
C LYS A 19 13.72 9.06 0.57
N PRO A 20 14.76 8.58 -0.15
CA PRO A 20 14.57 7.93 -1.44
C PRO A 20 13.74 6.65 -1.37
N HIS A 21 13.84 5.88 -0.28
CA HIS A 21 13.05 4.66 -0.08
C HIS A 21 11.57 5.02 0.10
N ILE A 22 11.30 6.02 0.93
CA ILE A 22 9.94 6.51 1.19
C ILE A 22 9.32 7.06 -0.09
N GLU A 23 10.06 7.88 -0.84
CA GLU A 23 9.60 8.45 -2.12
C GLU A 23 9.37 7.38 -3.18
N SER A 24 10.24 6.37 -3.25
CA SER A 24 10.07 5.24 -4.18
C SER A 24 8.82 4.43 -3.85
N PHE A 25 8.56 4.18 -2.57
CA PHE A 25 7.35 3.48 -2.13
C PHE A 25 6.09 4.30 -2.42
N ASP A 26 6.11 5.61 -2.15
CA ASP A 26 5.00 6.50 -2.44
C ASP A 26 4.69 6.53 -3.95
N HIS A 27 5.73 6.61 -4.78
CA HIS A 27 5.59 6.52 -6.24
C HIS A 27 5.01 5.16 -6.67
N MET A 28 5.48 4.05 -6.11
CA MET A 28 4.93 2.72 -6.39
C MET A 28 3.43 2.64 -6.08
N ILE A 29 2.98 3.19 -4.94
CA ILE A 29 1.56 3.11 -4.52
C ILE A 29 0.67 4.07 -5.34
N ASP A 30 1.15 5.28 -5.63
CA ASP A 30 0.36 6.32 -6.30
C ASP A 30 0.27 6.08 -7.82
N THR A 31 1.36 5.66 -8.47
CA THR A 31 1.41 5.52 -9.95
C THR A 31 1.79 4.11 -10.38
N GLY A 32 2.67 3.43 -9.64
CA GLY A 32 3.16 2.10 -9.99
C GLY A 32 2.06 1.04 -10.06
N LEU A 33 1.20 0.97 -9.05
CA LEU A 33 0.08 0.00 -9.01
C LEU A 33 -0.95 0.27 -10.10
N ASP A 34 -1.34 1.53 -10.32
CA ASP A 34 -2.24 1.90 -11.43
C ASP A 34 -1.65 1.50 -12.78
N THR A 35 -0.37 1.80 -13.00
CA THR A 35 0.35 1.43 -14.22
C THR A 35 0.39 -0.08 -14.38
N MET A 36 0.73 -0.82 -13.32
CA MET A 36 0.77 -2.28 -13.33
C MET A 36 -0.59 -2.86 -13.75
N LEU A 37 -1.67 -2.42 -13.11
CA LEU A 37 -3.02 -2.94 -13.36
C LEU A 37 -3.51 -2.64 -14.78
N ARG A 38 -3.21 -1.46 -15.35
CA ARG A 38 -3.55 -1.12 -16.73
C ARG A 38 -2.84 -1.98 -17.78
N HIS A 39 -1.67 -2.52 -17.45
CA HIS A 39 -0.89 -3.35 -18.36
C HIS A 39 -1.18 -4.85 -18.21
N ILE A 40 -2.00 -5.26 -17.23
CA ILE A 40 -2.49 -6.63 -17.13
C ILE A 40 -3.46 -6.87 -18.28
N LYS A 41 -3.16 -7.86 -19.12
CA LYS A 41 -4.05 -8.24 -20.22
C LYS A 41 -5.34 -8.84 -19.65
N PRO A 42 -6.51 -8.46 -20.19
CA PRO A 42 -7.78 -9.08 -19.80
C PRO A 42 -7.72 -10.58 -20.10
N VAL A 43 -8.21 -11.40 -19.17
CA VAL A 43 -8.28 -12.85 -19.34
C VAL A 43 -9.65 -13.18 -19.94
N GLU A 44 -9.63 -13.99 -20.99
CA GLU A 44 -10.84 -14.50 -21.64
C GLU A 44 -10.96 -15.99 -21.32
N ILE A 45 -12.02 -16.37 -20.62
CA ILE A 45 -12.34 -17.74 -20.26
C ILE A 45 -13.51 -18.18 -21.14
N PHE A 46 -13.32 -19.29 -21.86
CA PHE A 46 -14.38 -19.92 -22.64
C PHE A 46 -14.83 -21.20 -21.95
N ASP A 47 -16.13 -21.31 -21.70
CA ASP A 47 -16.73 -22.54 -21.22
C ASP A 47 -17.46 -23.25 -22.37
N SER A 48 -16.91 -24.41 -22.77
CA SER A 48 -17.46 -25.25 -23.83
C SER A 48 -18.82 -25.88 -23.48
N PHE A 49 -19.16 -26.01 -22.20
CA PHE A 49 -20.42 -26.65 -21.78
C PHE A 49 -21.62 -25.70 -21.86
N THR A 50 -21.40 -24.43 -21.50
CA THR A 50 -22.45 -23.39 -21.51
C THR A 50 -22.38 -22.48 -22.75
N SER A 51 -21.38 -22.65 -23.62
CA SER A 51 -21.09 -21.75 -24.75
C SER A 51 -20.97 -20.28 -24.35
N THR A 52 -20.57 -20.01 -23.10
CA THR A 52 -20.39 -18.64 -22.59
C THR A 52 -18.92 -18.22 -22.69
N LYS A 53 -18.72 -16.98 -23.14
CA LYS A 53 -17.45 -16.27 -23.12
C LYS A 53 -17.48 -15.30 -21.95
N LEU A 54 -16.57 -15.47 -21.01
CA LEU A 54 -16.37 -14.57 -19.88
C LEU A 54 -15.08 -13.80 -20.13
N ARG A 55 -15.18 -12.47 -20.15
CA ARG A 55 -14.05 -11.57 -20.31
C ARG A 55 -13.88 -10.76 -19.03
N ASP A 56 -12.71 -10.89 -18.43
CA ASP A 56 -12.34 -10.10 -17.26
C ASP A 56 -11.77 -8.77 -17.73
N ILE A 57 -12.38 -7.67 -17.28
CA ILE A 57 -11.87 -6.34 -17.51
C ILE A 57 -11.52 -5.74 -16.15
N LEU A 58 -10.22 -5.68 -15.83
CA LEU A 58 -9.75 -5.02 -14.62
C LEU A 58 -10.03 -3.53 -14.72
N PHE A 59 -10.94 -3.01 -13.91
CA PHE A 59 -11.17 -1.59 -13.80
C PHE A 59 -11.31 -1.19 -12.34
N TYR A 60 -10.23 -0.54 -11.88
CA TYR A 60 -10.11 0.22 -10.63
C TYR A 60 -9.67 -0.59 -9.39
N TYR A 61 -8.74 -0.02 -8.63
CA TYR A 61 -8.30 -0.56 -7.34
C TYR A 61 -8.71 0.37 -6.22
N ILE A 62 -9.14 -0.21 -5.11
CA ILE A 62 -9.44 0.51 -3.88
C ILE A 62 -8.46 0.04 -2.82
N PHE A 63 -7.45 0.85 -2.55
CA PHE A 63 -6.55 0.57 -1.44
C PHE A 63 -7.22 1.01 -0.13
N GLN A 64 -7.79 0.05 0.62
CA GLN A 64 -8.41 0.34 1.91
C GLN A 64 -7.42 0.08 3.05
N PHE A 65 -6.98 1.17 3.67
CA PHE A 65 -6.00 1.12 4.76
C PHE A 65 -6.62 0.66 6.07
N PHE A 66 -6.11 -0.43 6.63
CA PHE A 66 -6.26 -0.79 8.03
C PHE A 66 -4.85 -0.98 8.60
N CYS A 67 -4.23 0.11 9.05
CA CYS A 67 -2.93 0.05 9.71
C CYS A 67 -3.08 -0.64 11.06
N SER A 68 -2.78 -1.93 11.11
CA SER A 68 -2.70 -2.69 12.36
C SER A 68 -1.35 -2.42 13.03
N PHE A 69 -1.37 -2.20 14.34
CA PHE A 69 -0.22 -1.81 15.14
C PHE A 69 0.82 -2.93 15.23
N LEU A 70 2.11 -2.58 15.17
CA LEU A 70 3.25 -3.50 15.33
C LEU A 70 3.27 -4.23 16.70
N GLN A 71 2.48 -3.77 17.69
CA GLN A 71 2.46 -4.30 19.05
C GLN A 71 2.05 -5.79 19.17
N ALA A 72 1.52 -6.42 18.12
CA ALA A 72 1.22 -7.85 18.10
C ALA A 72 2.32 -8.70 17.43
N GLY A 73 3.48 -8.13 17.08
CA GLY A 73 4.50 -8.81 16.28
C GLY A 73 4.09 -9.00 14.81
N ILE A 74 3.12 -8.19 14.35
CA ILE A 74 2.58 -8.20 12.99
C ILE A 74 3.14 -7.03 12.18
N SER A 75 3.42 -7.25 10.90
CA SER A 75 3.87 -6.19 9.99
C SER A 75 2.80 -5.10 9.83
N TYR A 76 3.23 -3.86 9.62
CA TYR A 76 2.35 -2.79 9.14
C TYR A 76 1.80 -3.19 7.76
N THR A 77 0.57 -3.67 7.68
CA THR A 77 -0.06 -4.07 6.42
C THR A 77 -1.31 -3.24 6.11
N GLY A 78 -1.64 -3.14 4.83
CA GLY A 78 -2.88 -2.57 4.33
C GLY A 78 -3.60 -3.58 3.43
N LYS A 79 -4.94 -3.59 3.47
CA LYS A 79 -5.73 -4.50 2.64
C LYS A 79 -5.72 -4.02 1.18
N PHE A 80 -5.30 -4.89 0.29
CA PHE A 80 -5.29 -4.62 -1.14
C PHE A 80 -6.57 -5.17 -1.77
N MET A 81 -7.52 -4.27 -2.06
CA MET A 81 -8.80 -4.63 -2.69
C MET A 81 -8.82 -4.13 -4.14
N LEU A 82 -9.29 -4.98 -5.05
CA LEU A 82 -9.48 -4.65 -6.46
C LEU A 82 -10.94 -4.82 -6.85
N ASP A 83 -11.40 -3.93 -7.73
CA ASP A 83 -12.72 -4.05 -8.36
C ASP A 83 -12.53 -4.79 -9.68
N VAL A 84 -12.98 -6.04 -9.73
CA VAL A 84 -12.90 -6.86 -10.93
C VAL A 84 -14.23 -6.75 -11.66
N CYS A 85 -14.20 -6.27 -12.90
CA CYS A 85 -15.38 -6.15 -13.74
C CYS A 85 -15.44 -7.34 -14.71
N PHE A 86 -16.51 -8.12 -14.63
CA PHE A 86 -16.78 -9.26 -15.48
C PHE A 86 -17.77 -8.88 -16.58
N GLN A 87 -17.43 -9.19 -17.83
CA GLN A 87 -18.32 -9.05 -18.97
C GLN A 87 -18.63 -10.43 -19.57
N TYR A 88 -19.92 -10.76 -19.64
CA TYR A 88 -20.40 -12.01 -20.23
C TYR A 88 -20.88 -11.79 -21.67
N ASN A 89 -20.35 -12.56 -22.62
CA ASN A 89 -20.77 -12.57 -24.03
C ASN A 89 -20.88 -11.17 -24.66
N ASP A 90 -19.94 -10.27 -24.35
CA ASP A 90 -19.94 -8.87 -24.82
C ASP A 90 -21.23 -8.09 -24.48
N SER A 91 -21.97 -8.53 -23.45
CA SER A 91 -23.19 -7.87 -23.00
C SER A 91 -22.89 -6.49 -22.40
N PRO A 92 -23.84 -5.53 -22.48
CA PRO A 92 -23.69 -4.23 -21.82
C PRO A 92 -23.72 -4.31 -20.28
N ASN A 93 -24.15 -5.45 -19.72
CA ASN A 93 -24.19 -5.69 -18.30
C ASN A 93 -22.81 -6.12 -17.80
N VAL A 94 -22.18 -5.25 -17.01
CA VAL A 94 -20.89 -5.51 -16.37
C VAL A 94 -21.15 -5.83 -14.90
N VAL A 95 -20.74 -7.03 -14.47
CA VAL A 95 -20.80 -7.43 -13.05
C VAL A 95 -19.55 -6.93 -12.36
N ARG A 96 -19.68 -6.27 -11.21
CA ARG A 96 -18.54 -5.73 -10.46
C ARG A 96 -18.41 -6.49 -9.15
N GLU A 97 -17.24 -7.07 -8.92
CA GLU A 97 -16.93 -7.78 -7.68
C GLU A 97 -15.77 -7.11 -6.97
N HIS A 98 -15.91 -6.92 -5.66
CA HIS A 98 -14.87 -6.39 -4.79
C HIS A 98 -14.03 -7.55 -4.25
N VAL A 99 -12.86 -7.78 -4.82
CA VAL A 99 -12.00 -8.93 -4.49
C VAL A 99 -10.83 -8.47 -3.63
N SER A 100 -10.58 -9.19 -2.54
CA SER A 100 -9.37 -9.01 -1.72
C SER A 100 -8.20 -9.76 -2.36
N PHE A 101 -7.15 -9.02 -2.73
CA PHE A 101 -5.89 -9.55 -3.23
C PHE A 101 -4.86 -9.76 -2.10
N GLY A 102 -5.32 -9.70 -0.85
CA GLY A 102 -4.50 -9.94 0.33
C GLY A 102 -4.03 -8.65 0.99
N GLU A 103 -2.86 -8.72 1.61
CA GLU A 103 -2.28 -7.65 2.42
C GLU A 103 -0.96 -7.18 1.80
N LEU A 104 -0.83 -5.85 1.63
CA LEU A 104 0.41 -5.22 1.17
C LEU A 104 1.14 -4.58 2.36
N PRO A 105 2.44 -4.84 2.54
CA PRO A 105 3.22 -4.20 3.59
C PRO A 105 3.34 -2.70 3.31
N ILE A 106 3.24 -1.92 4.37
CA ILE A 106 3.24 -0.46 4.32
C ILE A 106 4.51 0.05 4.94
N MET A 107 5.29 0.76 4.12
CA MET A 107 6.53 1.36 4.56
C MET A 107 6.29 2.42 5.64
N LEU A 108 7.08 2.37 6.70
CA LEU A 108 7.03 3.34 7.78
C LEU A 108 7.28 4.76 7.27
N LYS A 109 6.47 5.70 7.77
CA LYS A 109 6.43 7.11 7.39
C LYS A 109 6.12 7.41 5.92
N SER A 110 5.77 6.42 5.10
CA SER A 110 5.20 6.64 3.76
C SER A 110 3.91 7.46 3.82
N LYS A 111 3.49 7.99 2.67
CA LYS A 111 2.27 8.79 2.50
C LYS A 111 1.03 8.15 3.10
N LYS A 112 0.99 6.82 3.10
CA LYS A 112 -0.15 6.06 3.58
C LYS A 112 0.01 5.52 5.01
N CYS A 113 1.19 5.64 5.61
CA CYS A 113 1.43 5.27 7.00
C CYS A 113 0.85 6.33 7.96
N ARG A 114 0.26 5.90 9.08
CA ARG A 114 -0.25 6.82 10.13
C ARG A 114 0.85 7.66 10.80
N LEU A 115 2.09 7.15 10.76
CA LEU A 115 3.26 7.78 11.34
C LEU A 115 3.91 8.81 10.40
N ARG A 116 3.29 9.09 9.25
CA ARG A 116 3.71 10.19 8.38
C ARG A 116 3.79 11.49 9.17
N ASP A 117 4.91 12.19 9.03
CA ASP A 117 5.21 13.47 9.70
C ASP A 117 5.05 13.42 11.24
N ALA A 118 5.14 12.23 11.84
CA ALA A 118 5.07 12.09 13.29
C ALA A 118 6.31 12.66 13.96
N ASN A 119 6.09 13.60 14.89
CA ASN A 119 7.13 14.11 15.78
C ASN A 119 7.49 13.07 16.86
N GLU A 120 8.65 13.22 17.48
CA GLU A 120 9.16 12.36 18.57
C GLU A 120 8.11 12.08 19.65
N LYS A 121 7.39 13.12 20.10
CA LYS A 121 6.32 12.97 21.11
C LYS A 121 5.18 12.08 20.62
N LYS A 122 4.82 12.17 19.34
CA LYS A 122 3.78 11.34 18.72
C LYS A 122 4.27 9.90 18.55
N LEU A 123 5.53 9.69 18.15
CA LEU A 123 6.15 8.37 18.06
C LEU A 123 6.14 7.67 19.43
N VAL A 124 6.59 8.36 20.48
CA VAL A 124 6.55 7.84 21.85
C VAL A 124 5.12 7.54 22.31
N SER A 125 4.15 8.41 21.98
CA SER A 125 2.73 8.15 22.29
C SER A 125 2.17 6.94 21.54
N CYS A 126 2.70 6.66 20.36
CA CYS A 126 2.44 5.47 19.56
C CYS A 126 3.34 4.29 19.96
N LYS A 127 4.10 4.38 21.07
CA LYS A 127 5.02 3.33 21.54
C LYS A 127 6.05 2.90 20.49
N GLU A 128 6.38 3.82 19.58
CA GLU A 128 7.45 3.67 18.61
C GLU A 128 8.71 4.38 19.11
N GLU A 129 9.86 4.02 18.54
CA GLU A 129 11.12 4.66 18.87
C GLU A 129 11.10 6.14 18.46
N ALA A 130 11.51 7.04 19.35
CA ALA A 130 11.57 8.48 19.06
C ALA A 130 12.54 8.80 17.90
N SER A 131 13.57 7.96 17.73
CA SER A 131 14.56 8.00 16.65
C SER A 131 14.15 7.23 15.39
N GLU A 132 12.93 6.70 15.30
CA GLU A 132 12.45 6.02 14.09
C GLU A 132 12.59 6.96 12.88
N MET A 133 13.18 6.48 11.78
CA MET A 133 13.48 7.27 10.58
C MET A 133 12.53 6.98 9.42
N GLY A 134 11.87 5.82 9.41
CA GLY A 134 11.05 5.30 8.32
C GLY A 134 11.87 4.61 7.24
N GLY A 135 11.21 4.23 6.14
CA GLY A 135 11.87 3.58 5.00
C GLY A 135 12.03 2.06 5.11
N GLN A 136 11.40 1.45 6.12
CA GLN A 136 11.35 -0.01 6.35
C GLN A 136 9.91 -0.50 6.31
#